data_AF-A0A3Q4HQH0-F1
#
_entry.id   AF-A0A3Q4HQH0-F1
#
_cell.length_a   1.000
_cell.length_b   1.000
_cell.length_c   1.000
_cell.angle_alpha   90.00
_cell.angle_beta   90.00
_cell.angle_gamma   90.00
#
_symmetry.space_group_name_H-M   'P 1'
#
loop_
_entity.id
_entity.type
_entity.pdbx_description
1 polymer ?
#
loop_
_entity_poly.entity_id
_entity_poly.type
_entity_poly.pdbx_seq_one_letter_code
_entity_poly.pdbx_strand_id
1 'polypeptide(L)'
;MNLIDPKELDIPNHGTKNRYKTILPNPHSRVILKSKSSNDLLSTYINANYIRGYLGDDKAYIATQGPMVNTVNDFWQMAWQEESPVIVMITKLKEKNEVRV
;
A
#
# COMPACT_ATOMS: atom_id res chain seq x y z
N MET A 1 17.22 -8.40 -5.97
CA MET A 1 15.86 -7.96 -5.62
C MET A 1 15.80 -8.04 -4.11
N ASN A 2 15.85 -6.91 -3.40
CA ASN A 2 15.92 -6.93 -1.94
C ASN A 2 14.50 -7.16 -1.42
N LEU A 3 14.17 -8.44 -1.21
CA LEU A 3 12.98 -8.82 -0.46
C LEU A 3 13.20 -8.39 0.98
N ILE A 4 12.25 -7.64 1.51
CA ILE A 4 12.29 -7.11 2.88
C ILE A 4 12.04 -8.26 3.84
N ASP A 5 12.89 -8.38 4.86
CA ASP A 5 12.64 -9.34 5.93
C ASP A 5 11.36 -8.90 6.68
N PRO A 6 10.34 -9.76 6.82
CA PRO A 6 9.13 -9.44 7.57
C PRO A 6 9.39 -8.90 8.99
N LYS A 7 10.56 -9.18 9.58
CA LYS A 7 10.99 -8.64 10.88
C LYS A 7 11.26 -7.13 10.86
N GLU A 8 11.50 -6.53 9.70
CA GLU A 8 11.72 -5.08 9.57
C GLU A 8 10.42 -4.28 9.68
N LEU A 9 9.25 -4.95 9.61
CA LEU A 9 7.94 -4.31 9.66
C LEU A 9 7.23 -4.63 10.98
N ASP A 10 7.48 -3.80 12.00
CA ASP A 10 6.89 -3.93 13.34
C ASP A 10 5.44 -3.40 13.39
N ILE A 11 4.56 -4.03 12.62
CA ILE A 11 3.12 -3.75 12.60
C ILE A 11 2.38 -5.08 12.83
N PRO A 12 1.74 -5.28 13.99
CA PRO A 12 0.97 -6.48 14.26
C PRO A 12 -0.11 -6.72 13.19
N ASN A 13 -0.29 -7.97 12.77
CA ASN A 13 -1.32 -8.39 11.82
C ASN A 13 -1.30 -7.73 10.42
N HIS A 14 -0.21 -7.03 10.04
CA HIS A 14 -0.08 -6.42 8.71
C HIS A 14 -0.29 -7.41 7.55
N GLY A 15 0.06 -8.68 7.75
CA GLY A 15 -0.17 -9.75 6.77
C GLY A 15 -1.64 -9.94 6.35
N THR A 16 -2.60 -9.50 7.16
CA THR A 16 -4.04 -9.51 6.78
C THR A 16 -4.39 -8.47 5.73
N LYS A 17 -3.57 -7.43 5.57
CA LYS A 17 -3.71 -6.36 4.58
C LYS A 17 -2.78 -6.55 3.36
N ASN A 18 -2.08 -7.70 3.27
CA ASN A 18 -1.18 -8.02 2.16
C ASN A 18 -1.74 -9.12 1.27
N ARG A 19 -1.80 -8.85 -0.03
CA ARG A 19 -2.17 -9.86 -1.03
C ARG A 19 -1.13 -10.98 -1.10
N TYR A 20 0.15 -10.61 -1.04
CA TYR A 20 1.27 -11.55 -1.04
C TYR A 20 2.12 -11.35 0.21
N LYS A 21 2.29 -12.40 1.03
CA LYS A 21 3.05 -12.35 2.28
C LYS A 21 4.53 -11.97 2.10
N THR A 22 5.07 -12.21 0.92
CA THR A 22 6.48 -11.98 0.59
C THR A 22 6.73 -10.62 -0.08
N ILE A 23 5.67 -9.87 -0.41
CA ILE A 23 5.78 -8.55 -1.04
C ILE A 23 5.33 -7.52 -0.02
N LEU A 24 6.30 -6.94 0.69
CA LEU A 24 6.09 -5.98 1.77
C LEU A 24 6.57 -4.59 1.34
N PRO A 25 5.93 -3.52 1.83
CA PRO A 25 6.36 -2.17 1.51
C PRO A 25 7.68 -1.82 2.22
N ASN A 26 8.55 -1.06 1.54
CA ASN A 26 9.79 -0.57 2.15
C ASN A 26 9.52 0.40 3.30
N PRO A 27 10.03 0.14 4.54
CA PRO A 27 9.83 1.02 5.68
C PRO A 27 10.17 2.49 5.39
N HIS A 28 11.23 2.75 4.63
CA HIS A 28 11.72 4.10 4.36
C HIS A 28 10.83 4.94 3.45
N SER A 29 10.03 4.29 2.59
CA SER A 29 9.17 4.98 1.63
C SER A 29 7.71 4.55 1.73
N ARG A 30 7.31 3.83 2.78
CA ARG A 30 5.93 3.35 2.90
C ARG A 30 4.97 4.52 3.02
N VAL A 31 3.79 4.38 2.43
CA VAL A 31 2.70 5.30 2.69
C VAL A 31 2.10 4.98 4.06
N ILE A 32 1.84 6.02 4.86
CA ILE A 32 1.24 5.91 6.19
C ILE A 32 -0.14 6.54 6.13
N LEU A 33 -1.19 5.79 6.44
CA LEU A 33 -2.54 6.33 6.45
C LEU A 33 -2.76 7.22 7.67
N LYS A 34 -3.32 8.42 7.44
CA LYS A 34 -3.71 9.37 8.48
C LYS A 34 -5.03 8.91 9.11
N SER A 35 -4.95 8.04 10.12
CA SER A 35 -6.10 7.56 10.90
C SER A 35 -6.47 8.53 12.03
N LYS A 36 -7.76 8.57 12.41
CA LYS A 36 -8.24 9.35 13.56
C LYS A 36 -7.76 8.78 14.91
N SER A 37 -7.43 7.49 14.97
CA SER A 37 -6.88 6.86 16.17
C SER A 37 -5.40 6.51 15.93
N SER A 38 -4.50 7.38 16.39
CA SER A 38 -3.05 7.19 16.26
C SER A 38 -2.50 5.93 16.96
N ASN A 39 -3.29 5.31 17.85
CA ASN A 39 -2.88 4.14 18.63
C ASN A 39 -3.09 2.80 17.91
N ASP A 40 -3.77 2.76 16.76
CA ASP A 40 -3.92 1.53 15.97
C ASP A 40 -2.94 1.53 14.78
N LEU A 41 -1.80 0.86 14.97
CA LEU A 41 -0.76 0.71 13.95
C LEU A 41 -1.30 0.07 12.66
N LEU A 42 -2.23 -0.89 12.77
CA LEU A 42 -2.82 -1.56 11.61
C LEU A 42 -3.75 -0.62 10.83
N SER A 43 -4.43 0.30 11.50
CA SER A 43 -5.22 1.34 10.82
C SER A 43 -4.36 2.30 9.99
N THR A 44 -3.09 2.49 10.36
CA THR A 44 -2.16 3.34 9.60
C THR A 44 -1.47 2.59 8.45
N TYR A 45 -1.71 1.28 8.33
CA TYR A 45 -1.03 0.42 7.38
C TYR A 45 -1.79 0.27 6.06
N ILE A 46 -1.05 0.46 4.96
CA ILE A 46 -1.40 0.05 3.61
C ILE A 46 -0.14 -0.48 2.91
N ASN A 47 -0.27 -1.49 2.06
CA ASN A 47 0.83 -1.99 1.25
C ASN A 47 1.04 -1.07 0.04
N ALA A 48 1.78 0.01 0.28
CA ALA A 48 2.11 1.01 -0.73
C ALA A 48 3.44 1.71 -0.40
N ASN A 49 4.15 2.14 -1.45
CA ASN A 49 5.38 2.94 -1.34
C ASN A 49 5.31 4.16 -2.25
N TYR A 50 5.85 5.29 -1.76
CA TYR A 50 6.23 6.40 -2.62
C TYR A 50 7.36 6.00 -3.55
N ILE A 51 7.25 6.40 -4.81
CA ILE A 51 8.23 6.15 -5.86
C ILE A 51 8.65 7.48 -6.45
N ARG A 52 9.97 7.62 -6.59
CA ARG A 52 10.59 8.82 -7.15
C ARG A 52 10.30 8.95 -8.64
N GLY A 53 10.02 10.17 -9.06
CA GLY A 53 9.91 10.56 -10.46
C GLY A 53 11.23 10.94 -11.09
N TYR A 54 11.14 11.46 -12.31
CA TYR A 54 12.27 12.08 -13.00
C TYR A 54 12.83 13.26 -12.19
N LEU A 55 14.15 13.45 -12.22
CA LEU A 55 14.86 14.51 -11.48
C LEU A 55 14.68 14.48 -9.94
N GLY A 56 14.31 13.33 -9.38
CA GLY A 56 14.28 13.15 -7.93
C GLY A 56 13.05 13.74 -7.24
N ASP A 57 11.95 13.94 -7.96
CA ASP A 57 10.65 14.19 -7.33
C ASP A 57 10.28 13.02 -6.41
N ASP A 58 10.45 13.21 -5.09
CA ASP A 58 10.43 12.14 -4.10
C ASP A 58 9.07 11.42 -3.97
N LYS A 59 7.98 12.01 -4.47
CA LYS A 59 6.61 11.49 -4.35
C LYS A 59 5.81 11.54 -5.65
N ALA A 60 6.49 11.46 -6.80
CA ALA A 60 5.83 11.52 -8.10
C ALA A 60 4.77 10.43 -8.30
N TYR A 61 4.99 9.23 -7.73
CA TYR A 61 4.05 8.11 -7.84
C TYR A 61 3.89 7.37 -6.52
N ILE A 62 2.82 6.59 -6.45
CA ILE A 62 2.61 5.58 -5.40
C ILE A 62 2.45 4.23 -6.09
N ALA A 63 3.33 3.28 -5.76
CA ALA A 63 3.14 1.89 -6.13
C ALA A 63 2.41 1.18 -5.00
N THR A 64 1.30 0.51 -5.30
CA THR A 64 0.49 -0.23 -4.33
C THR A 64 -0.02 -1.54 -4.92
N GLN A 65 -0.38 -2.50 -4.06
CA GLN A 65 -1.06 -3.71 -4.49
C GLN A 65 -2.47 -3.40 -5.01
N GLY A 66 -3.01 -4.29 -5.86
CA GLY A 66 -4.43 -4.25 -6.19
C GLY A 66 -5.28 -4.45 -4.93
N PRO A 67 -6.26 -3.57 -4.63
CA PRO A 67 -7.05 -3.65 -3.41
C PRO A 67 -7.67 -5.03 -3.19
N MET A 68 -7.71 -5.44 -1.92
CA MET A 68 -8.44 -6.60 -1.45
C MET A 68 -9.76 -6.13 -0.84
N VAL A 69 -10.72 -7.04 -0.64
CA VAL A 69 -12.03 -6.72 -0.05
C VAL A 69 -11.91 -5.94 1.27
N ASN A 70 -10.94 -6.30 2.11
CA ASN A 70 -10.70 -5.67 3.41
C ASN A 70 -9.77 -4.43 3.35
N THR A 71 -9.28 -4.02 2.17
CA THR A 71 -8.39 -2.85 2.00
C THR A 71 -8.93 -1.81 1.02
N VAL A 72 -10.18 -1.95 0.55
CA VAL A 72 -10.80 -0.95 -0.36
C VAL A 72 -10.88 0.42 0.31
N ASN A 73 -11.27 0.46 1.58
CA ASN A 73 -11.35 1.72 2.34
C ASN A 73 -9.97 2.34 2.56
N ASP A 74 -8.97 1.52 2.89
CA ASP A 74 -7.57 1.96 3.03
C ASP A 74 -7.06 2.58 1.72
N PHE A 75 -7.37 1.95 0.58
CA PHE A 75 -6.99 2.45 -0.75
C PHE A 75 -7.62 3.81 -1.05
N TRP A 76 -8.92 3.98 -0.80
CA TRP A 76 -9.57 5.27 -1.03
C TRP A 76 -9.13 6.35 -0.03
N GLN A 77 -8.84 5.96 1.21
CA GLN A 77 -8.23 6.87 2.18
C GLN A 77 -6.84 7.34 1.71
N MET A 78 -6.03 6.44 1.16
CA MET A 78 -4.74 6.78 0.55
C MET A 78 -4.92 7.76 -0.61
N ALA A 79 -5.80 7.45 -1.56
CA ALA A 79 -6.05 8.31 -2.72
C ALA A 79 -6.52 9.70 -2.30
N TRP A 80 -7.42 9.76 -1.30
CA TRP A 80 -7.91 11.02 -0.75
C TRP A 80 -6.82 11.81 -0.02
N GLN A 81 -6.06 11.18 0.89
CA GLN A 81 -5.08 11.89 1.72
C GLN A 81 -3.87 12.41 0.93
N GLU A 82 -3.53 11.73 -0.17
CA GLU A 82 -2.42 12.09 -1.08
C GLU A 82 -2.91 12.95 -2.24
N GLU A 83 -4.19 13.35 -2.24
CA GLU A 83 -4.82 14.17 -3.28
C GLU A 83 -4.55 13.61 -4.69
N SER A 84 -4.57 12.27 -4.80
CA SER A 84 -4.14 11.56 -6.01
C SER A 84 -5.08 11.87 -7.18
N PRO A 85 -4.62 12.59 -8.23
CA PRO A 85 -5.50 13.02 -9.30
C PRO A 85 -5.81 11.91 -10.31
N VAL A 86 -4.97 10.87 -10.36
CA VAL A 86 -5.03 9.79 -11.35
C VAL A 86 -4.70 8.45 -10.68
N ILE A 87 -5.45 7.41 -11.03
CA ILE A 87 -5.18 6.01 -10.69
C ILE A 87 -4.95 5.23 -11.98
N VAL A 88 -3.82 4.53 -12.08
CA VAL A 88 -3.48 3.68 -13.23
C VAL A 88 -3.51 2.22 -12.82
N MET A 89 -4.51 1.46 -13.29
CA MET A 89 -4.64 0.03 -13.03
C MET A 89 -4.10 -0.78 -14.22
N ILE A 90 -3.00 -1.49 -14.01
CA ILE A 90 -2.32 -2.28 -15.05
C ILE A 90 -2.70 -3.78 -15.02
N THR A 91 -3.89 -4.10 -14.50
CA THR A 91 -4.28 -5.50 -14.29
C THR A 91 -5.76 -5.78 -14.53
N LYS A 92 -6.12 -7.05 -14.72
CA LYS A 92 -7.52 -7.46 -14.87
C LYS A 92 -8.20 -7.57 -13.50
N LEU A 93 -9.53 -7.36 -13.47
CA LEU A 93 -10.35 -7.54 -12.26
C LEU A 93 -10.35 -8.99 -11.73
N LYS A 94 -10.10 -9.97 -12.60
CA LYS A 94 -9.97 -11.37 -12.22
C LYS A 94 -8.74 -11.96 -12.88
N GLU A 95 -7.82 -12.44 -12.07
CA GLU A 95 -6.70 -13.27 -12.50
C GLU A 95 -6.82 -14.62 -11.80
N LYS A 96 -7.03 -15.68 -12.60
CA LYS A 96 -7.37 -17.02 -12.12
C LYS A 96 -8.64 -17.03 -11.25
N ASN A 97 -8.47 -17.10 -9.92
CA ASN A 97 -9.55 -17.20 -8.93
C ASN A 97 -9.64 -16.00 -7.97
N GLU A 98 -8.73 -15.03 -8.06
CA GLU A 98 -8.74 -13.86 -7.17
C GLU A 98 -9.42 -12.67 -7.83
N VAL A 99 -10.43 -12.14 -7.15
CA VAL A 99 -11.09 -10.89 -7.52
C VAL A 99 -10.25 -9.72 -7.00
N ARG A 100 -10.03 -8.74 -7.87
CA ARG A 100 -9.52 -7.41 -7.53
C ARG A 100 -10.73 -6.48 -7.54
N VAL A 101 -10.86 -5.72 -6.45
CA VAL A 101 -11.95 -4.76 -6.25
C VAL A 101 -11.45 -3.38 -6.62
#